data_AF-X0Z135-F1
#
_entry.id   AF-X0Z135-F1
#
_cell.length_a   1.000
_cell.length_b   1.000
_cell.length_c   1.000
_cell.angle_alpha   90.00
_cell.angle_beta   90.00
_cell.angle_gamma   90.00
#
_symmetry.space_group_name_H-M   'P 1'
#
loop_
_entity.id
_entity.type
_entity.pdbx_description
1 polymer ?
#
loop_
_entity_poly.entity_id
_entity_poly.type
_entity_poly.pdbx_seq_one_letter_code
_entity_poly.pdbx_strand_id
1 'polypeptide(L)' 'MKNSEVARVFQDIAVLLELKIENPFKIRAYQKVARSIEHLTVEVEQLVAEDRLKEVPGVGEVITKKITELVTILH' A
#
# COMPACT_ATOMS: atom_id res chain seq x y z
N MET A 1 12.51 1.75 -3.14
CA MET A 1 11.27 1.73 -3.95
C MET A 1 10.51 3.05 -3.83
N LYS A 2 10.14 3.67 -4.95
CA LYS A 2 9.38 4.94 -4.99
C LYS A 2 7.90 4.73 -4.63
N ASN A 3 7.23 5.81 -4.21
CA ASN A 3 5.79 5.82 -3.89
C ASN A 3 4.93 5.24 -5.03
N SER A 4 5.22 5.62 -6.28
CA SER A 4 4.50 5.14 -7.46
C SER A 4 4.64 3.62 -7.67
N GLU A 5 5.78 3.03 -7.31
CA GLU A 5 6.03 1.59 -7.43
C GLU A 5 5.23 0.83 -6.36
N VAL A 6 5.24 1.31 -5.11
CA VAL A 6 4.40 0.75 -4.05
C VAL A 6 2.92 0.85 -4.43
N ALA A 7 2.45 2.03 -4.85
CA ALA A 7 1.07 2.24 -5.26
C ALA A 7 0.66 1.27 -6.38
N ARG A 8 1.53 1.06 -7.38
CA ARG A 8 1.29 0.12 -8.47
C ARG A 8 1.14 -1.31 -7.98
N VAL A 9 1.99 -1.78 -7.06
CA VAL A 9 1.85 -3.12 -6.48
C VAL A 9 0.49 -3.29 -5.79
N PHE A 10 0.05 -2.31 -5.00
CA PHE A 10 -1.27 -2.38 -4.35
C PHE A 10 -2.43 -2.32 -5.34
N GLN A 11 -2.28 -1.56 -6.43
CA GLN A 11 -3.26 -1.51 -7.51
C GLN A 11 -3.36 -2.86 -8.25
N ASP A 12 -2.23 -3.48 -8.56
CA ASP A 12 -2.18 -4.79 -9.22
C ASP A 12 -2.81 -5.87 -8.32
N ILE A 13 -2.56 -5.83 -7.00
CA ILE A 13 -3.24 -6.72 -6.05
C ILE A 13 -4.76 -6.50 -6.07
N ALA A 14 -5.23 -5.25 -6.10
CA ALA A 14 -6.66 -4.97 -6.17
C ALA A 14 -7.30 -5.57 -7.43
N VAL A 15 -6.66 -5.40 -8.60
CA VAL A 15 -7.12 -5.99 -9.86
C VAL A 15 -7.17 -7.51 -9.77
N LEU A 16 -6.14 -8.14 -9.21
CA LEU A 16 -6.12 -9.60 -9.03
C LEU A 16 -7.23 -10.08 -8.11
N LEU A 17 -7.56 -9.34 -7.05
CA LEU A 17 -8.67 -9.66 -6.16
C LEU A 17 -10.02 -9.50 -6.86
N GLU A 18 -10.20 -8.47 -7.69
CA GLU A 18 -11.40 -8.28 -8.51
C GLU A 18 -11.60 -9.45 -9.48
N LEU A 19 -10.53 -9.86 -10.18
CA LEU A 19 -10.57 -11.00 -11.11
C LEU A 19 -10.93 -12.32 -10.40
N LYS A 20 -10.58 -12.44 -9.12
CA LYS A 20 -10.93 -13.60 -8.29
C LYS A 20 -12.33 -13.50 -7.65
N ILE A 21 -13.07 -12.41 -7.89
CA ILE A 21 -14.38 -12.14 -7.28
C ILE A 21 -14.28 -12.24 -5.74
N GLU A 22 -13.17 -11.75 -5.20
CA GLU A 22 -12.93 -11.74 -3.76
C GLU A 22 -13.80 -10.70 -3.05
N ASN A 23 -13.69 -10.66 -1.72
CA ASN A 23 -14.49 -9.76 -0.90
C ASN A 23 -14.35 -8.28 -1.35
N PRO A 24 -15.46 -7.59 -1.68
CA PRO A 24 -15.44 -6.19 -2.14
C PRO A 24 -14.82 -5.20 -1.16
N PHE A 25 -14.91 -5.45 0.15
CA PHE A 25 -14.25 -4.60 1.15
C PHE A 25 -12.72 -4.73 1.09
N LYS A 26 -12.21 -5.94 0.86
CA LYS A 26 -10.76 -6.15 0.66
C LYS A 26 -10.29 -5.41 -0.58
N ILE A 27 -10.96 -5.59 -1.72
CA ILE A 27 -10.63 -4.91 -2.98
C ILE A 27 -10.56 -3.39 -2.76
N ARG A 28 -11.59 -2.79 -2.16
CA ARG A 28 -11.64 -1.34 -1.89
C ARG A 28 -10.54 -0.88 -0.94
N ALA A 29 -10.14 -1.71 0.04
CA ALA A 29 -9.04 -1.40 0.93
C ALA A 29 -7.71 -1.29 0.17
N TYR A 30 -7.40 -2.24 -0.72
CA TYR A 30 -6.19 -2.20 -1.54
C TYR A 30 -6.19 -0.99 -2.50
N GLN A 31 -7.33 -0.71 -3.15
CA GLN A 31 -7.46 0.48 -4.01
C GLN A 31 -7.29 1.80 -3.24
N LYS A 32 -7.82 1.87 -2.02
CA LYS A 32 -7.68 3.06 -1.16
C LYS A 32 -6.21 3.28 -0.80
N VAL A 33 -5.52 2.22 -0.39
CA VAL A 33 -4.09 2.28 -0.06
C VAL A 33 -3.27 2.71 -1.27
N ALA A 34 -3.49 2.11 -2.44
CA ALA A 34 -2.79 2.48 -3.68
C ALA A 34 -2.90 3.99 -3.95
N ARG A 35 -4.13 4.52 -3.94
CA ARG A 35 -4.37 5.96 -4.12
C ARG A 35 -3.72 6.81 -3.03
N SER A 36 -3.79 6.39 -1.77
CA SER A 36 -3.21 7.16 -0.67
C SER A 36 -1.68 7.23 -0.78
N ILE A 37 -1.02 6.13 -1.14
CA ILE A 37 0.43 6.09 -1.33
C ILE A 37 0.86 6.90 -2.55
N GLU A 38 0.11 6.84 -3.65
CA GLU A 38 0.41 7.59 -4.88
C GLU A 38 0.43 9.11 -4.65
N HIS A 39 -0.45 9.62 -3.78
CA HIS A 39 -0.58 11.04 -3.48
C HIS A 39 0.23 11.48 -2.24
N LEU A 40 1.06 10.61 -1.67
CA LEU A 40 1.92 11.01 -0.57
C LEU A 40 2.91 12.09 -1.02
N THR A 41 2.97 13.17 -0.24
CA THR A 41 3.95 14.26 -0.42
C THR A 41 5.32 13.92 0.16
N VAL A 42 5.39 12.89 1.00
CA VAL A 42 6.60 12.36 1.61
C VAL A 42 6.90 10.97 1.08
N GLU A 43 8.16 10.56 1.09
CA GLU A 43 8.54 9.23 0.64
C GLU A 43 8.00 8.16 1.58
N VAL A 44 7.47 7.07 1.02
CA VAL A 44 6.96 5.93 1.77
C VAL A 44 8.08 5.27 2.59
N GLU A 45 9.31 5.32 2.09
CA GLU A 45 10.54 4.91 2.80
C GLU A 45 10.73 5.69 4.10
N GLN A 46 10.56 7.02 4.05
CA GLN A 46 10.65 7.85 5.23
C GLN A 46 9.56 7.49 6.26
N LEU A 47 8.31 7.30 5.81
CA LEU A 47 7.23 6.89 6.70
C LEU A 47 7.45 5.51 7.34
N VAL A 48 8.11 4.59 6.64
CA VAL A 48 8.53 3.29 7.19
C VAL A 48 9.59 3.50 8.27
N ALA A 49 10.62 4.30 7.98
CA ALA A 49 11.74 4.56 8.89
C ALA A 49 11.29 5.26 10.19
N GLU A 50 10.25 6.10 10.11
CA GLU A 50 9.70 6.85 11.24
C GLU A 50 8.57 6.11 11.99
N ASP A 51 8.19 4.89 11.57
CA ASP A 51 7.01 4.14 12.07
C ASP A 51 5.67 4.92 11.98
N ARG A 52 5.53 5.73 10.92
CA ARG A 52 4.39 6.63 10.70
C ARG A 52 3.44 6.18 9.60
N LEU A 53 3.64 5.01 9.01
CA LEU A 53 2.76 4.47 7.96
C LEU A 53 1.28 4.39 8.36
N LYS A 54 0.97 4.21 9.64
CA LYS A 54 -0.42 4.17 10.15
C LYS A 54 -1.15 5.51 10.04
N GLU A 55 -0.44 6.62 9.79
CA GLU A 55 -1.04 7.92 9.51
C GLU A 55 -1.70 7.97 8.12
N VAL A 56 -1.31 7.06 7.21
CA VAL A 56 -1.81 7.04 5.84
C VAL A 56 -3.25 6.48 5.80
N PRO A 57 -4.22 7.19 5.21
CA PRO A 57 -5.60 6.74 5.17
C PRO A 57 -5.78 5.35 4.54
N GLY A 58 -6.38 4.42 5.30
CA GLY A 58 -6.61 3.05 4.82
C GLY A 58 -5.45 2.09 5.05
N VAL A 59 -4.31 2.55 5.56
CA VAL A 59 -3.20 1.70 5.99
C VAL A 59 -3.47 1.20 7.42
N GLY A 60 -3.96 -0.04 7.53
CA GLY A 60 -4.04 -0.78 8.78
C GLY A 60 -2.83 -1.70 8.99
N GLU A 61 -2.78 -2.44 10.10
CA GLU A 61 -1.62 -3.26 10.49
C GLU A 61 -1.13 -4.24 9.41
N VAL A 62 -2.05 -4.90 8.71
CA VAL A 62 -1.73 -5.84 7.63
C VAL A 62 -1.05 -5.12 6.46
N ILE A 63 -1.52 -3.92 6.13
CA ILE A 63 -0.99 -3.11 5.05
C ILE A 63 0.37 -2.54 5.45
N THR A 64 0.52 -2.06 6.69
CA THR A 64 1.80 -1.59 7.23
C THR A 64 2.88 -2.65 7.04
N LYS A 65 2.63 -3.89 7.50
CA LYS A 65 3.59 -5.00 7.35
C LYS A 65 3.99 -5.23 5.89
N LYS A 66 3.02 -5.24 4.98
CA LYS A 66 3.28 -5.41 3.54
C LYS A 66 4.11 -4.28 2.94
N ILE A 67 3.81 -3.02 3.27
CA ILE A 67 4.59 -1.87 2.77
C ILE A 67 6.01 -1.93 3.30
N THR A 68 6.19 -2.19 4.60
CA THR A 68 7.52 -2.35 5.21
C THR A 68 8.32 -3.45 4.52
N GLU A 69 7.71 -4.59 4.24
CA GLU A 69 8.35 -5.71 3.54
C GLU A 69 8.77 -5.31 2.12
N LEU A 70 7.87 -4.69 1.34
CA LEU A 70 8.16 -4.21 -0.02
C LEU A 70 9.32 -3.22 -0.05
N VAL A 71 9.38 -2.33 0.93
CA VAL A 71 10.35 -1.23 0.95
C VAL A 71 11.72 -1.68 1.50
N THR A 72 11.75 -2.60 2.47
CA THR A 72 13.00 -3.01 3.14
C THR A 72 13.65 -4.25 2.55
N ILE A 73 12.86 -5.20 2.05
CA ILE A 73 13.37 -6.52 1.61
C ILE A 73 13.51 -6.60 0.08
N LEU A 74 12.60 -5.98 -0.67
CA LEU A 74 12.47 -6.15 -2.13
C LEU A 74 13.14 -5.03 -2.95
N HIS A 75 14.28 -4.51 -2.47
CA HIS A 75 15.01 -3.38 -3.06
C HIS A 75 15.19 -3.45 -4.60
#